data_AF-M1ATY2-F1
#
_entry.id   AF-M1ATY2-F1
#
_cell.length_a   1.000
_cell.length_b   1.000
_cell.length_c   1.000
_cell.angle_alpha   90.00
_cell.angle_beta   90.00
_cell.angle_gamma   90.00
#
_symmetry.space_group_name_H-M   'P 1'
#
loop_
_entity.id
_entity.type
_entity.pdbx_description
1 polymer ?
#
loop_
_entity_poly.entity_id
_entity_poly.type
_entity_poly.pdbx_seq_one_letter_code
_entity_poly.pdbx_strand_id
1 'polypeptide(L)'
;MDGKRKRIRKEDLYDHVWEFHFTEAAPEYWRMLDPYWNGTGRPLRRYFLPDGSQTAEPDDKIWGGHESCYSIVTSVLADGKIRAHYVRINRWPPMYVTRKEDWSWEISNNFCTYRSIPDADKKDGTGPLFLLH
;
A
#
# COMPACT_ATOMS: atom_id res chain seq x y z
N MET A 1 21.54 1.67 -2.88
CA MET A 1 20.53 2.67 -2.53
C MET A 1 19.34 2.51 -3.48
N ASP A 2 18.21 2.05 -2.95
CA ASP A 2 17.02 1.61 -3.70
C ASP A 2 16.06 2.75 -4.11
N GLY A 3 16.40 4.01 -3.81
CA GLY A 3 15.54 5.17 -4.08
C GLY A 3 15.22 5.46 -5.55
N LYS A 4 15.91 4.80 -6.50
CA LYS A 4 15.64 4.91 -7.95
C LYS A 4 14.72 3.81 -8.48
N ARG A 5 14.35 2.83 -7.66
CA ARG A 5 13.52 1.70 -8.09
C ARG A 5 12.08 2.16 -8.25
N LYS A 6 11.60 2.06 -9.49
CA LYS A 6 10.22 2.42 -9.87
C LYS A 6 9.26 1.23 -9.89
N ARG A 7 9.80 0.02 -9.70
CA ARG A 7 9.07 -1.23 -9.83
C ARG A 7 8.97 -1.91 -8.47
N ILE A 8 7.74 -2.08 -7.99
CA ILE A 8 7.48 -2.88 -6.80
C ILE A 8 7.54 -4.36 -7.17
N ARG A 9 8.00 -5.18 -6.23
CA ARG A 9 7.99 -6.63 -6.31
C ARG A 9 7.10 -7.17 -5.19
N LYS A 10 6.88 -8.48 -5.20
CA LYS A 10 5.98 -9.12 -4.22
C LYS A 10 6.56 -9.00 -2.82
N GLU A 11 7.89 -9.11 -2.70
CA GLU A 11 8.66 -8.97 -1.47
C GLU A 11 8.39 -7.61 -0.82
N ASP A 12 8.47 -6.52 -1.58
CA ASP A 12 8.19 -5.18 -1.04
C ASP A 12 6.76 -5.05 -0.50
N LEU A 13 5.81 -5.84 -0.99
CA LEU A 13 4.44 -5.79 -0.47
C LEU A 13 4.35 -6.46 0.90
N TYR A 14 4.84 -7.70 1.02
CA TYR A 14 4.68 -8.48 2.26
C TYR A 14 5.76 -8.23 3.31
N ASP A 15 6.89 -7.63 2.96
CA ASP A 15 7.97 -7.32 3.91
C ASP A 15 7.68 -6.06 4.75
N HIS A 16 6.76 -5.20 4.29
CA HIS A 16 6.40 -3.94 4.95
C HIS A 16 4.97 -3.95 5.50
N VAL A 17 4.75 -3.15 6.55
CA VAL A 17 3.41 -2.81 7.03
C VAL A 17 2.93 -1.59 6.26
N TRP A 18 1.65 -1.56 5.91
CA TRP A 18 1.08 -0.48 5.10
C TRP A 18 0.01 0.27 5.88
N GLU A 19 0.17 1.59 5.99
CA GLU A 19 -0.93 2.48 6.39
C GLU A 19 -1.90 2.62 5.24
N PHE A 20 -3.19 2.54 5.54
CA PHE A 20 -4.28 2.65 4.59
C PHE A 20 -5.21 3.80 4.98
N HIS A 21 -5.61 4.58 3.98
CA HIS A 21 -6.70 5.54 4.12
C HIS A 21 -7.45 5.71 2.79
N PHE A 22 -8.71 6.12 2.88
CA PHE A 22 -9.50 6.56 1.74
C PHE A 22 -9.05 7.98 1.32
N THR A 23 -9.18 8.29 0.04
CA THR A 23 -8.99 9.65 -0.49
C THR A 23 -10.28 10.45 -0.32
N GLU A 24 -10.21 11.76 -0.58
CA GLU A 24 -11.39 12.64 -0.55
C GLU A 24 -12.46 12.23 -1.58
N ALA A 25 -12.06 11.60 -2.69
CA ALA A 25 -12.98 11.14 -3.73
C ALA A 25 -13.71 9.83 -3.36
N ALA A 26 -13.38 9.20 -2.22
CA ALA A 26 -14.15 8.08 -1.71
C ALA A 26 -15.54 8.54 -1.19
N PRO A 27 -16.58 7.69 -1.33
CA PRO A 27 -17.89 7.97 -0.76
C PRO A 27 -17.81 8.35 0.72
N GLU A 28 -18.60 9.34 1.13
CA GLU A 28 -18.58 9.89 2.49
C GLU A 28 -18.70 8.83 3.58
N TYR A 29 -19.57 7.84 3.37
CA TYR A 29 -19.72 6.70 4.28
C TYR A 29 -18.38 6.03 4.62
N TRP A 30 -17.53 5.77 3.62
CA TRP A 30 -16.22 5.14 3.83
C TRP A 30 -15.25 6.06 4.55
N ARG A 31 -15.26 7.36 4.20
CA ARG A 31 -14.44 8.37 4.89
C ARG A 31 -14.83 8.51 6.35
N MET A 32 -16.12 8.45 6.70
CA MET A 32 -16.57 8.53 8.10
C MET A 32 -16.10 7.36 8.97
N LEU A 33 -15.82 6.20 8.36
CA LEU A 33 -15.29 5.03 9.07
C LEU A 33 -13.76 5.05 9.19
N ASP A 34 -13.09 5.90 8.43
CA ASP A 34 -11.63 5.98 8.36
C ASP A 34 -11.08 6.90 9.47
N PRO A 35 -10.24 6.37 10.38
CA PRO A 35 -9.54 7.14 11.41
C PRO A 35 -8.81 8.37 10.90
N TYR A 36 -8.28 8.33 9.66
CA TYR A 36 -7.60 9.47 9.04
C TYR A 36 -8.52 10.68 8.88
N TRP A 37 -9.79 10.45 8.54
CA TRP A 37 -10.76 11.51 8.25
C TRP A 37 -11.54 11.95 9.48
N ASN A 38 -11.90 11.03 10.36
CA ASN A 38 -12.73 11.32 11.53
C ASN A 38 -11.91 11.65 12.79
N GLY A 39 -10.58 11.50 12.74
CA GLY A 39 -9.66 11.81 13.84
C GLY A 39 -9.76 10.88 15.05
N THR A 40 -10.38 9.70 14.90
CA THR A 40 -10.69 8.83 16.05
C THR A 40 -9.56 7.88 16.45
N GLY A 41 -8.41 7.88 15.77
CA GLY A 41 -7.34 6.97 16.11
C GLY A 41 -6.18 6.90 15.14
N ARG A 42 -5.39 5.82 15.23
CA ARG A 42 -4.27 5.55 14.33
C ARG A 42 -4.80 5.20 12.93
N PRO A 43 -4.05 5.51 11.86
CA PRO A 43 -4.38 5.06 10.51
C PRO A 43 -4.56 3.54 10.46
N LEU A 44 -5.44 3.08 9.57
CA LEU A 44 -5.69 1.66 9.38
C LEU A 44 -4.43 0.99 8.84
N ARG A 45 -4.25 -0.29 9.18
CA ARG A 45 -3.10 -1.08 8.73
C ARG A 45 -3.51 -2.24 7.84
N ARG A 46 -2.71 -2.48 6.83
CA ARG A 46 -2.90 -3.57 5.87
C ARG A 46 -1.61 -4.37 5.78
N TYR A 47 -1.78 -5.68 5.71
CA TYR A 47 -0.71 -6.65 5.69
C TYR A 47 -0.86 -7.48 4.43
N PHE A 48 0.09 -7.38 3.51
CA PHE A 48 0.19 -8.29 2.38
C PHE A 48 0.91 -9.54 2.84
N LEU A 49 0.43 -10.72 2.44
CA LEU A 49 0.99 -12.00 2.88
C LEU A 49 1.71 -12.69 1.71
N PRO A 50 2.75 -13.51 1.97
CA PRO A 50 3.52 -14.17 0.92
C PRO A 50 2.69 -15.10 0.02
N ASP A 51 1.58 -15.62 0.51
CA ASP A 51 0.64 -16.47 -0.25
C ASP A 51 -0.19 -15.68 -1.29
N GLY A 52 -0.16 -14.35 -1.26
CA GLY A 52 -0.95 -13.50 -2.14
C GLY A 52 -2.27 -13.02 -1.52
N SER A 53 -2.54 -13.34 -0.25
CA SER A 53 -3.67 -12.78 0.49
C SER A 53 -3.29 -11.46 1.16
N GLN A 54 -4.29 -10.66 1.52
CA GLN A 54 -4.16 -9.44 2.29
C GLN A 54 -5.04 -9.55 3.53
N THR A 55 -4.58 -9.02 4.66
CA THR A 55 -5.34 -8.95 5.91
C THR A 55 -5.22 -7.57 6.55
N ALA A 56 -5.96 -7.36 7.64
CA ALA A 56 -6.00 -6.13 8.43
C ALA A 56 -5.96 -6.45 9.93
N GLU A 57 -6.00 -5.41 10.76
CA GLU A 57 -6.12 -5.57 12.21
C GLU A 57 -7.47 -6.21 12.60
N PRO A 58 -7.52 -7.00 13.69
CA PRO A 58 -8.75 -7.67 14.13
C PRO A 58 -9.92 -6.72 14.46
N ASP A 59 -9.63 -5.49 14.88
CA ASP A 59 -10.60 -4.47 15.24
C ASP A 59 -10.94 -3.51 14.08
N ASP A 60 -10.41 -3.77 12.88
CA ASP A 60 -10.71 -2.99 11.69
C ASP A 60 -12.16 -3.21 11.22
N LYS A 61 -13.01 -2.24 11.61
CA LYS A 61 -14.43 -2.20 11.26
C LYS A 61 -14.70 -2.05 9.75
N ILE A 62 -13.75 -1.51 8.98
CA ILE A 62 -13.86 -1.38 7.52
C ILE A 62 -13.52 -2.72 6.85
N TRP A 63 -12.55 -3.45 7.40
CA TRP A 63 -12.13 -4.75 6.84
C TRP A 63 -13.23 -5.81 6.94
N GLY A 64 -13.93 -5.86 8.08
CA GLY A 64 -15.10 -6.72 8.26
C GLY A 64 -14.84 -8.22 8.10
N GLY A 65 -13.58 -8.66 8.17
CA GLY A 65 -13.18 -10.07 8.02
C GLY A 65 -13.21 -10.59 6.58
N HIS A 66 -13.27 -9.73 5.58
CA HIS A 66 -13.32 -10.14 4.19
C HIS A 66 -12.00 -10.77 3.72
N GLU A 67 -12.09 -11.87 2.97
CA GLU A 67 -10.95 -12.39 2.22
C GLU A 67 -10.55 -11.41 1.12
N SER A 68 -9.25 -11.14 1.02
CA SER A 68 -8.69 -10.25 0.01
C SER A 68 -7.44 -10.87 -0.58
N CYS A 69 -7.32 -10.80 -1.90
CA CYS A 69 -6.16 -11.29 -2.63
C CYS A 69 -5.54 -10.16 -3.45
N TYR A 70 -4.22 -10.22 -3.62
CA TYR A 70 -3.47 -9.27 -4.41
C TYR A 70 -2.55 -9.95 -5.43
N SER A 71 -2.24 -9.21 -6.49
CA SER A 71 -1.24 -9.59 -7.49
C SER A 71 -0.58 -8.35 -8.09
N ILE A 72 0.58 -8.52 -8.71
CA ILE A 72 1.27 -7.45 -9.44
C ILE A 72 1.05 -7.70 -10.93
N VAL A 73 0.47 -6.72 -11.61
CA VAL A 73 0.28 -6.77 -13.06
C VAL A 73 1.38 -5.96 -13.72
N THR A 74 2.12 -6.60 -14.62
CA THR A 74 3.12 -5.92 -15.47
C THR A 74 2.83 -6.25 -16.92
N SER A 75 2.54 -5.23 -17.73
CA SER A 75 2.39 -5.38 -19.17
C SER A 75 3.54 -4.68 -19.89
N VAL A 76 4.04 -5.33 -20.94
CA VAL A 76 5.22 -4.90 -21.70
C VAL A 76 4.81 -4.80 -23.16
N LEU A 77 5.27 -3.75 -23.84
CA LEU A 77 5.10 -3.54 -25.28
C LEU A 77 6.03 -4.47 -26.07
N ALA A 78 5.79 -4.59 -27.37
CA ALA A 78 6.64 -5.38 -28.27
C ALA A 78 8.12 -4.91 -28.30
N ASP A 79 8.37 -3.62 -28.01
CA ASP A 79 9.71 -3.04 -27.90
C ASP A 79 10.38 -3.23 -26.52
N GLY A 80 9.76 -4.02 -25.63
CA GLY A 80 10.28 -4.29 -24.28
C GLY A 80 10.00 -3.19 -23.25
N LYS A 81 9.36 -2.07 -23.64
CA LYS A 81 8.99 -1.02 -22.68
C LYS A 81 7.79 -1.43 -21.85
N ILE A 82 7.83 -1.10 -20.55
CA ILE A 82 6.70 -1.34 -19.65
C ILE A 82 5.56 -0.38 -20.03
N ARG A 83 4.41 -0.96 -20.38
CA ARG A 83 3.16 -0.22 -20.65
C ARG A 83 2.41 0.10 -19.37
N ALA A 84 2.32 -0.86 -18.45
CA ALA A 84 1.66 -0.69 -17.16
C ALA A 84 2.31 -1.57 -16.11
N HIS A 85 2.42 -1.06 -14.90
CA HIS A 85 2.89 -1.79 -13.73
C HIS A 85 2.11 -1.30 -12.50
N TYR A 86 1.27 -2.15 -11.93
CA TYR A 86 0.36 -1.79 -10.83
C TYR A 86 0.05 -3.00 -9.95
N VAL A 87 -0.43 -2.73 -8.74
CA VAL A 87 -0.96 -3.75 -7.84
C VAL A 87 -2.46 -3.89 -8.06
N ARG A 88 -2.93 -5.12 -8.20
CA ARG A 88 -4.36 -5.45 -8.27
C ARG A 88 -4.76 -6.05 -6.93
N ILE A 89 -5.74 -5.46 -6.27
CA ILE A 89 -6.33 -5.96 -5.02
C ILE A 89 -7.79 -6.27 -5.31
N ASN A 90 -8.18 -7.55 -5.25
CA ASN A 90 -9.52 -8.02 -5.62
C ASN A 90 -10.00 -7.39 -6.95
N ARG A 91 -11.18 -6.74 -6.92
CA ARG A 91 -11.81 -6.06 -8.06
C ARG A 91 -11.64 -4.53 -8.02
N TRP A 92 -10.83 -4.00 -7.11
CA TRP A 92 -10.56 -2.55 -7.02
C TRP A 92 -9.87 -2.05 -8.29
N PRO A 93 -10.06 -0.77 -8.67
CA PRO A 93 -9.29 -0.13 -9.73
C PRO A 93 -7.77 -0.34 -9.55
N PRO A 94 -6.99 -0.36 -10.64
CA PRO A 94 -5.54 -0.50 -10.58
C PRO A 94 -4.89 0.40 -9.52
N MET A 95 -4.07 -0.17 -8.64
CA MET A 95 -3.30 0.57 -7.63
C MET A 95 -1.93 0.91 -8.21
N TYR A 96 -1.74 2.16 -8.60
CA TYR A 96 -0.48 2.64 -9.16
C TYR A 96 0.58 2.78 -8.09
N VAL A 97 1.81 2.42 -8.46
CA VAL A 97 2.95 2.32 -7.56
C VAL A 97 3.82 3.55 -7.72
N THR A 98 4.18 4.18 -6.61
CA THR A 98 5.15 5.29 -6.57
C THR A 98 6.16 5.06 -5.45
N ARG A 99 7.44 5.26 -5.74
CA ARG A 99 8.48 5.38 -4.70
C ARG A 99 8.62 6.87 -4.37
N LYS A 100 8.46 7.24 -3.10
CA LYS A 100 8.56 8.62 -2.61
C LYS A 100 10.01 8.99 -2.31
N GLU A 101 10.26 10.30 -2.16
CA GLU A 101 11.60 10.86 -1.88
C GLU A 101 12.14 10.41 -0.51
N ASP A 102 11.24 10.20 0.47
CA ASP A 102 11.55 9.64 1.78
C ASP A 102 11.78 8.12 1.76
N TRP A 103 11.82 7.52 0.57
CA TRP A 103 11.98 6.08 0.33
C TRP A 103 10.80 5.22 0.79
N SER A 104 9.66 5.81 1.15
CA SER A 104 8.43 5.05 1.31
C SER A 104 7.89 4.59 -0.04
N TRP A 105 7.22 3.44 -0.05
CA TRP A 105 6.35 3.06 -1.15
C TRP A 105 4.96 3.64 -0.93
N GLU A 106 4.33 4.05 -2.02
CA GLU A 106 2.90 4.35 -2.07
C GLU A 106 2.26 3.50 -3.17
N ILE A 107 1.13 2.87 -2.85
CA ILE A 107 0.24 2.26 -3.84
C ILE A 107 -1.14 2.92 -3.72
N SER A 108 -1.62 3.53 -4.80
CA SER A 108 -2.83 4.35 -4.73
C SER A 108 -3.67 4.26 -5.99
N ASN A 109 -4.96 4.52 -5.83
CA ASN A 109 -5.88 4.83 -6.92
C ASN A 109 -6.71 6.06 -6.53
N ASN A 110 -7.75 6.37 -7.30
CA ASN A 110 -8.58 7.55 -7.00
C ASN A 110 -9.34 7.45 -5.68
N PHE A 111 -9.54 6.26 -5.09
CA PHE A 111 -10.37 6.02 -3.91
C PHE A 111 -9.57 5.78 -2.63
N CYS A 112 -8.39 5.17 -2.72
CA CYS A 112 -7.61 4.85 -1.54
C CYS A 112 -6.11 4.85 -1.81
N THR A 113 -5.37 5.00 -0.73
CA THR A 113 -3.92 5.03 -0.70
C THR A 113 -3.43 4.07 0.37
N TYR A 114 -2.36 3.35 0.03
CA TYR A 114 -1.54 2.64 0.99
C TYR A 114 -0.13 3.23 0.96
N ARG A 115 0.46 3.45 2.12
CA ARG A 115 1.84 3.93 2.27
C ARG A 115 2.61 2.98 3.16
N SER A 116 3.84 2.62 2.77
CA SER A 116 4.68 1.77 3.61
C SER A 116 5.08 2.53 4.87
N ILE A 117 4.91 1.90 6.03
CA ILE A 117 5.40 2.41 7.31
C ILE A 117 6.92 2.29 7.31
N PRO A 118 7.67 3.35 7.68
CA PRO A 118 9.11 3.28 7.83
C PRO A 118 9.57 2.12 8.72
N ASP A 119 10.50 1.33 8.22
CA ASP A 119 11.07 0.14 8.86
C ASP A 119 12.55 0.02 8.50
N ALA A 120 13.24 1.14 8.62
CA ALA A 120 14.62 1.32 8.19
C ALA A 120 15.65 0.50 9.01
N ASP A 121 15.21 -0.18 10.06
CA ASP A 121 15.97 -1.22 10.77
C ASP A 121 16.12 -2.52 9.96
N LYS A 122 15.25 -2.77 8.98
CA LYS A 122 15.35 -3.92 8.07
C LYS A 122 16.38 -3.67 6.97
N LYS A 123 17.04 -4.75 6.53
CA LYS A 123 18.07 -4.73 5.48
C LYS A 123 17.59 -4.06 4.17
N ASP A 124 16.32 -4.22 3.82
CA ASP A 124 15.67 -3.64 2.64
C ASP A 124 14.48 -2.74 3.02
N GLY A 125 14.55 -2.11 4.19
CA GLY A 125 13.49 -1.27 4.76
C GLY A 125 13.16 0.00 3.96
N THR A 126 12.07 0.64 4.36
CA THR A 126 11.57 1.91 3.82
C THR A 126 11.69 3.04 4.83
N GLY A 127 11.66 4.28 4.34
CA GLY A 127 11.76 5.46 5.19
C GLY A 127 13.19 5.77 5.69
N PRO A 128 13.41 6.94 6.27
CA PRO A 128 14.63 7.22 7.02
C PRO A 128 14.62 6.50 8.37
N LEU A 129 15.79 6.10 8.88
CA LEU A 129 16.00 5.76 10.29
C LEU A 129 15.73 7.04 11.11
N PHE A 130 14.52 7.18 11.64
CA PHE A 130 14.29 8.15 12.71
C PHE A 130 14.95 7.60 13.97
N LEU A 131 16.21 7.98 14.20
CA LEU A 131 16.80 7.89 15.53
C LEU A 131 15.96 8.81 16.42
N LEU A 132 15.09 8.23 17.24
CA LEU A 132 14.42 8.94 18.33
C LEU A 132 15.54 9.53 19.21
N HIS A 133 15.70 10.86 19.14
CA HIS A 133 16.46 11.62 20.14
C HIS A 133 15.59 11.91 21.35
#